data_AF-A0A9D6G3X0-F1
#
_entry.id   AF-A0A9D6G3X0-F1
#
_cell.length_a   1.000
_cell.length_b   1.000
_cell.length_c   1.000
_cell.angle_alpha   90.00
_cell.angle_beta   90.00
_cell.angle_gamma   90.00
#
_symmetry.space_group_name_H-M   'P 1'
#
loop_
_entity.id
_entity.type
_entity.pdbx_description
1 polymer ?
#
loop_
_entity_poly.entity_id
_entity_poly.type
_entity_poly.pdbx_seq_one_letter_code
_entity_poly.pdbx_strand_id
1 'polypeptide(L)'
;AEQEELTRRYRELCAHYGLRASRNNLGESHENGAIESRQGSLKRALDQALLLRGTREFADLPAYEQFVAETVRRLNARCARAWEFERASLKPLPARRTVDFEEIDARVSKFGVFSAKSGLYSVPSRLAGHRLKVRLYSAQLEAWLGGVKVFECERLYGSVENRHPKRIDWRHMLPSLKRKPGAFARWVLRDAMFPRSEYAQAWELIRERLPERAACRLMVELLDLADQANVVVELAGALAALHERGELPEIEALRKRFAPRPALMPTVQVVLPAVGAYDVLIDGELLEVA
;
A
#
# COMPACT_ATOMS: atom_id res chain seq x y z
N ALA A 1 20.47 -12.02 -25.38
CA ALA A 1 19.17 -12.24 -24.72
C ALA A 1 18.60 -10.96 -24.09
N GLU A 2 19.01 -10.56 -22.87
CA GLU A 2 18.39 -9.41 -22.17
C GLU A 2 18.56 -8.06 -22.91
N GLN A 3 19.77 -7.75 -23.39
CA GLN A 3 20.03 -6.54 -24.16
C GLN A 3 19.23 -6.48 -25.48
N GLU A 4 19.04 -7.62 -26.14
CA GLU A 4 18.25 -7.73 -27.37
C GLU A 4 16.76 -7.52 -27.09
N GLU A 5 16.27 -8.07 -25.98
CA GLU A 5 14.90 -7.87 -25.54
C GLU A 5 14.63 -6.40 -25.16
N LEU A 6 15.53 -5.76 -24.43
CA LEU A 6 15.44 -4.32 -24.13
C LEU A 6 15.44 -3.48 -25.41
N THR A 7 16.31 -3.83 -26.37
CA THR A 7 16.36 -3.16 -27.67
C THR A 7 15.05 -3.32 -28.44
N ARG A 8 14.44 -4.52 -28.42
CA ARG A 8 13.13 -4.78 -29.03
C ARG A 8 12.03 -3.94 -28.37
N ARG A 9 11.90 -4.00 -27.03
CA ARG A 9 10.90 -3.24 -26.28
C ARG A 9 11.03 -1.73 -26.51
N TYR A 10 12.25 -1.22 -26.60
CA TYR A 10 12.50 0.19 -26.90
C TYR A 10 12.05 0.57 -28.32
N ARG A 11 12.29 -0.28 -29.33
CA ARG A 11 11.77 -0.04 -30.69
C ARG A 11 10.24 -0.04 -30.73
N GLU A 12 9.60 -0.98 -30.03
CA GLU A 12 8.14 -1.05 -29.92
C GLU A 12 7.57 0.20 -29.23
N LEU A 13 8.22 0.68 -28.16
CA LEU A 13 7.89 1.94 -27.50
C LEU A 13 7.94 3.13 -28.47
N CYS A 14 9.03 3.23 -29.25
CA CYS A 14 9.19 4.29 -30.23
C CYS A 14 8.10 4.22 -31.31
N ALA A 15 7.80 3.03 -31.83
CA ALA A 15 6.74 2.84 -32.81
C ALA A 15 5.36 3.24 -32.27
N HIS A 16 5.04 2.84 -31.03
CA HIS A 16 3.76 3.13 -30.37
C HIS A 16 3.49 4.63 -30.22
N TYR A 17 4.52 5.40 -29.85
CA TYR A 17 4.42 6.85 -29.68
C TYR A 17 4.82 7.66 -30.93
N GLY A 18 5.16 7.01 -32.05
CA GLY A 18 5.63 7.68 -33.26
C GLY A 18 6.93 8.45 -33.08
N LEU A 19 7.80 7.99 -32.17
CA LEU A 19 9.09 8.60 -31.86
C LEU A 19 10.16 8.08 -32.82
N ARG A 20 11.06 8.96 -33.24
CA ARG A 20 12.32 8.58 -33.88
C ARG A 20 13.39 8.45 -32.80
N ALA A 21 13.84 7.22 -32.54
CA ALA A 21 14.99 7.00 -31.67
C ALA A 21 16.24 7.65 -32.26
N SER A 22 16.95 8.44 -31.47
CA SER A 22 18.32 8.84 -31.73
C SER A 22 19.26 8.08 -30.80
N ARG A 23 20.45 7.75 -31.28
CA ARG A 23 21.54 7.19 -30.47
C ARG A 23 22.68 8.18 -30.53
N ASN A 24 23.35 8.40 -29.41
CA ASN A 24 24.56 9.21 -29.40
C ASN A 24 25.67 8.44 -30.11
N ASN A 25 26.29 9.04 -31.12
CA ASN A 25 27.43 8.44 -31.79
C ASN A 25 28.68 8.53 -30.89
N LEU A 26 29.51 7.49 -30.90
CA LEU A 26 30.77 7.50 -30.15
C LEU A 26 31.69 8.61 -30.69
N GLY A 27 31.98 9.63 -29.87
CA GLY A 27 32.89 10.73 -30.23
C GLY A 27 32.23 12.05 -30.63
N GLU A 28 30.90 12.12 -30.73
CA GLU A 28 30.17 13.35 -31.07
C GLU A 28 29.54 14.00 -29.81
N SER A 29 30.38 14.63 -29.00
CA SER A 29 30.00 15.27 -27.72
C SER A 29 28.86 16.31 -27.84
N HIS A 30 28.67 16.88 -29.02
CA HIS A 30 27.66 17.91 -29.28
C HIS A 30 26.23 17.37 -29.30
N GLU A 31 26.01 16.09 -29.61
CA GLU A 31 24.67 15.47 -29.63
C GLU A 31 24.06 15.36 -28.23
N ASN A 32 24.90 15.21 -27.19
CA ASN A 32 24.47 15.10 -25.80
C ASN A 32 24.48 16.44 -25.04
N GLY A 33 25.20 17.45 -25.55
CA GLY A 33 25.47 18.69 -24.82
C GLY A 33 24.22 19.48 -24.41
N ALA A 34 23.16 19.46 -25.22
CA ALA A 34 21.89 20.13 -24.87
C ALA A 34 21.15 19.42 -23.71
N ILE A 35 21.18 18.08 -23.69
CA ILE A 35 20.55 17.25 -22.64
C ILE A 35 21.34 17.37 -21.34
N GLU A 36 22.66 17.21 -21.42
CA GLU A 36 23.57 17.31 -20.26
C GLU A 36 23.53 18.69 -19.61
N SER A 37 23.52 19.77 -20.42
CA SER A 37 23.39 21.14 -19.93
C SER A 37 22.07 21.39 -19.19
N ARG A 38 20.96 20.86 -19.71
CA ARG A 38 19.65 20.99 -19.07
C ARG A 38 19.58 20.16 -17.78
N GLN A 39 20.13 18.95 -17.78
CA GLN A 39 20.22 18.11 -16.58
C GLN A 39 21.09 18.77 -15.51
N GLY A 40 22.24 19.34 -15.88
CA GLY A 40 23.10 20.09 -14.97
C GLY A 40 22.42 21.35 -14.41
N SER A 41 21.59 22.02 -15.22
CA SER A 41 20.79 23.17 -14.77
C SER A 41 19.71 22.77 -13.75
N LEU A 42 19.04 21.63 -13.96
CA LEU A 42 18.09 21.08 -13.00
C LEU A 42 18.76 20.70 -11.68
N LYS A 43 19.89 19.97 -11.72
CA LYS A 43 20.66 19.59 -10.52
C LYS A 43 21.07 20.82 -9.71
N ARG A 44 21.67 21.82 -10.36
CA ARG A 44 22.06 23.09 -9.71
C ARG A 44 20.88 23.81 -9.08
N ALA A 45 19.73 23.86 -9.75
CA ALA A 45 18.53 24.50 -9.20
C ALA A 45 17.97 23.77 -7.98
N LEU A 46 18.01 22.43 -7.98
CA LEU A 46 17.64 21.63 -6.82
C LEU A 46 18.62 21.89 -5.66
N ASP A 47 19.92 21.90 -5.91
CA ASP A 47 20.94 22.21 -4.90
C ASP A 47 20.71 23.60 -4.29
N GLN A 48 20.46 24.62 -5.11
CA GLN A 48 20.13 25.97 -4.64
C GLN A 48 18.84 26.00 -3.82
N ALA A 49 17.80 25.31 -4.25
CA ALA A 49 16.55 25.24 -3.51
C ALA A 49 16.72 24.52 -2.17
N LEU A 50 17.56 23.48 -2.10
CA LEU A 50 17.91 22.78 -0.86
C LEU A 50 18.73 23.67 0.08
N LEU A 51 19.64 24.48 -0.46
CA LEU A 51 20.40 25.47 0.32
C LEU A 51 19.49 26.54 0.93
N LEU A 52 18.54 27.08 0.15
CA LEU A 52 17.56 28.06 0.65
C LEU A 52 16.62 27.48 1.70
N ARG A 53 16.30 26.18 1.59
CA ARG A 53 15.52 25.47 2.60
C ARG A 53 16.30 25.27 3.91
N GLY A 54 17.63 25.28 3.87
CA GLY A 54 18.50 25.12 5.04
C GLY A 54 18.64 23.68 5.55
N THR A 55 17.87 22.72 5.02
CA THR A 55 17.94 21.30 5.38
C THR A 55 17.67 20.42 4.16
N ARG A 56 18.29 19.25 4.13
CA ARG A 56 18.06 18.17 3.14
C ARG A 56 17.13 17.08 3.65
N GLU A 57 16.68 17.16 4.89
CA GLU A 57 15.81 16.17 5.50
C GLU A 57 14.35 16.43 5.15
N PHE A 58 13.63 15.43 4.65
CA PHE A 58 12.21 15.50 4.34
C PHE A 58 11.45 14.57 5.28
N ALA A 59 10.18 14.90 5.58
CA ALA A 59 9.35 14.07 6.44
C ALA A 59 9.06 12.70 5.80
N ASP A 60 8.84 12.69 4.48
CA ASP A 60 8.56 11.50 3.69
C ASP A 60 8.93 11.71 2.21
N LEU A 61 8.77 10.65 1.40
CA LEU A 61 9.01 10.67 -0.05
C LEU A 61 8.06 11.63 -0.79
N PRO A 62 6.74 11.67 -0.52
CA PRO A 62 5.82 12.63 -1.14
C PRO A 62 6.22 14.10 -0.94
N ALA A 63 6.68 14.48 0.26
CA ALA A 63 7.17 15.84 0.51
C ALA A 63 8.40 16.18 -0.34
N TYR A 64 9.30 15.22 -0.55
CA TYR A 64 10.44 15.38 -1.45
C TYR A 64 10.00 15.49 -2.92
N GLU A 65 9.08 14.64 -3.37
CA GLU A 65 8.55 14.69 -4.74
C GLU A 65 7.87 16.03 -5.03
N GLN A 66 7.10 16.55 -4.08
CA GLN A 66 6.47 17.87 -4.20
C GLN A 66 7.52 18.98 -4.32
N PHE A 67 8.56 18.97 -3.49
CA PHE A 67 9.65 19.94 -3.57
C PHE A 67 10.37 19.93 -4.93
N VAL A 68 10.63 18.73 -5.47
CA VAL A 68 11.20 18.57 -6.81
C VAL A 68 10.25 19.13 -7.86
N ALA A 69 8.96 18.80 -7.79
CA ALA A 69 7.95 19.28 -8.74
C ALA A 69 7.83 20.81 -8.73
N GLU A 70 7.86 21.45 -7.56
CA GLU A 70 7.83 22.91 -7.42
C GLU A 70 9.08 23.57 -8.02
N THR A 71 10.26 22.97 -7.82
CA THR A 71 11.51 23.47 -8.40
C THR A 71 11.51 23.34 -9.92
N VAL A 72 11.06 22.21 -10.45
CA VAL A 72 10.89 21.99 -11.90
C VAL A 72 9.87 22.98 -12.47
N ARG A 73 8.74 23.21 -11.78
CA ARG A 73 7.72 24.18 -12.20
C ARG A 73 8.29 25.59 -12.32
N ARG A 74 9.09 26.03 -11.35
CA ARG A 74 9.76 27.35 -11.39
C ARG A 74 10.75 27.47 -12.56
N LEU A 75 11.50 26.42 -12.85
CA LEU A 75 12.40 26.39 -14.02
C LEU A 75 11.64 26.46 -15.34
N ASN A 76 10.53 25.73 -15.44
CA ASN A 76 9.72 25.65 -16.65
C ASN A 76 8.83 26.89 -16.85
N ALA A 77 8.56 27.67 -15.81
CA ALA A 77 7.81 28.93 -15.93
C ALA A 77 8.42 29.89 -16.98
N ARG A 78 9.76 29.86 -17.15
CA ARG A 78 10.48 30.67 -18.13
C ARG A 78 10.14 30.32 -19.58
N CYS A 79 9.74 29.08 -19.86
CA CYS A 79 9.38 28.61 -21.19
C CYS A 79 7.88 28.28 -21.34
N ALA A 80 7.07 28.53 -20.31
CA ALA A 80 5.64 28.19 -20.30
C ALA A 80 4.88 28.79 -21.49
N ARG A 81 5.15 30.06 -21.82
CA ARG A 81 4.48 30.76 -22.92
C ARG A 81 4.84 30.23 -24.30
N ALA A 82 6.13 29.91 -24.52
CA ALA A 82 6.59 29.28 -25.76
C ALA A 82 6.05 27.84 -25.87
N TRP A 83 6.03 27.12 -24.76
CA TRP A 83 5.45 25.78 -24.68
C TRP A 83 3.96 25.76 -25.02
N GLU A 84 3.16 26.71 -24.53
CA GLU A 84 1.73 26.79 -24.86
C GLU A 84 1.49 26.97 -26.36
N PHE A 85 2.31 27.77 -27.03
CA PHE A 85 2.26 27.96 -28.47
C PHE A 85 2.61 26.67 -29.23
N GLU A 86 3.71 26.02 -28.86
CA GLU A 86 4.17 24.78 -29.51
C GLU A 86 3.27 23.58 -29.20
N ARG A 87 2.64 23.55 -28.02
CA ARG A 87 1.75 22.45 -27.58
C ARG A 87 0.60 22.21 -28.55
N ALA A 88 0.10 23.26 -29.21
CA ALA A 88 -0.94 23.15 -30.22
C ALA A 88 -0.49 22.36 -31.47
N SER A 89 0.82 22.27 -31.72
CA SER A 89 1.40 21.53 -32.84
C SER A 89 1.71 20.06 -32.50
N LEU A 90 1.49 19.63 -31.25
CA LEU A 90 1.76 18.25 -30.83
C LEU A 90 0.64 17.31 -31.26
N LYS A 91 1.02 16.07 -31.62
CA LYS A 91 0.07 15.00 -31.92
C LYS A 91 -0.65 14.52 -30.65
N PRO A 92 -1.89 14.04 -30.75
CA PRO A 92 -2.56 13.39 -29.62
C PRO A 92 -1.79 12.13 -29.19
N LEU A 93 -1.86 11.81 -27.90
CA LEU A 93 -1.32 10.56 -27.38
C LEU A 93 -2.13 9.36 -27.88
N PRO A 94 -1.51 8.18 -28.05
CA PRO A 94 -2.23 6.95 -28.34
C PRO A 94 -3.31 6.66 -27.29
N ALA A 95 -4.41 6.04 -27.71
CA ALA A 95 -5.56 5.76 -26.83
C ALA A 95 -5.23 4.83 -25.65
N ARG A 96 -4.17 4.01 -25.77
CA ARG A 96 -3.68 3.12 -24.72
C ARG A 96 -2.23 3.45 -24.42
N ARG A 97 -1.87 3.50 -23.14
CA ARG A 97 -0.48 3.60 -22.69
C ARG A 97 0.24 2.30 -23.02
N THR A 98 1.55 2.39 -23.30
CA THR A 98 2.39 1.19 -23.37
C THR A 98 2.43 0.45 -22.03
N VAL A 99 2.82 -0.81 -22.06
CA VAL A 99 3.17 -1.57 -20.85
C VAL A 99 4.42 -0.96 -20.24
N ASP A 100 4.33 -0.51 -18.99
CA ASP A 100 5.42 0.09 -18.19
C ASP A 100 5.78 -0.75 -16.96
N PHE A 101 5.31 -1.99 -16.92
CA PHE A 101 5.60 -2.97 -15.89
C PHE A 101 6.34 -4.18 -16.44
N GLU A 102 7.08 -4.86 -15.58
CA GLU A 102 7.59 -6.20 -15.83
C GLU A 102 6.60 -7.22 -15.26
N GLU A 103 6.16 -8.18 -16.07
CA GLU A 103 5.30 -9.27 -15.59
C GLU A 103 6.14 -10.50 -15.22
N ILE A 104 5.93 -11.02 -14.01
CA ILE A 104 6.54 -12.25 -13.53
C ILE A 104 5.48 -13.20 -13.00
N ASP A 105 5.67 -14.50 -13.21
CA ASP A 105 4.82 -15.51 -12.59
C ASP A 105 5.37 -15.89 -11.21
N ALA A 106 4.56 -15.70 -10.16
CA ALA A 106 4.94 -16.05 -8.81
C ALA A 106 3.96 -17.08 -8.21
N ARG A 107 4.50 -18.17 -7.66
CA ARG A 107 3.70 -19.16 -6.92
C ARG A 107 3.60 -18.74 -5.45
N VAL A 108 2.38 -18.62 -4.95
CA VAL A 108 2.14 -18.37 -3.53
C VAL A 108 2.40 -19.66 -2.75
N SER A 109 3.31 -19.58 -1.79
CA SER A 109 3.61 -20.69 -0.90
C SER A 109 2.40 -21.04 -0.01
N LYS A 110 2.45 -22.21 0.66
CA LYS A 110 1.47 -22.60 1.68
C LYS A 110 1.38 -21.61 2.85
N PHE A 111 2.39 -20.76 3.02
CA PHE A 111 2.48 -19.75 4.05
C PHE A 111 1.95 -18.38 3.61
N GLY A 112 1.22 -18.30 2.49
CA GLY A 112 0.65 -17.04 2.01
C GLY A 112 1.69 -16.00 1.62
N VAL A 113 2.91 -16.43 1.27
CA VAL A 113 3.97 -15.52 0.79
C VAL A 113 4.44 -15.94 -0.60
N PHE A 114 4.85 -14.95 -1.39
CA PHE A 114 5.49 -15.13 -2.69
C PHE A 114 6.69 -14.20 -2.81
N SER A 115 7.68 -14.61 -3.61
CA SER A 115 8.86 -13.80 -3.90
C SER A 115 8.73 -13.14 -5.26
N ALA A 116 9.12 -11.87 -5.36
CA ALA A 116 9.21 -11.13 -6.60
C ALA A 116 10.53 -10.37 -6.66
N LYS A 117 11.38 -10.73 -7.64
CA LYS A 117 12.80 -10.30 -7.70
C LYS A 117 13.49 -10.55 -6.34
N SER A 118 13.98 -9.50 -5.68
CA SER A 118 14.67 -9.59 -4.39
C SER A 118 13.73 -9.58 -3.18
N GLY A 119 12.46 -9.16 -3.34
CA GLY A 119 11.53 -8.95 -2.24
C GLY A 119 10.62 -10.15 -1.94
N LEU A 120 10.28 -10.34 -0.66
CA LEU A 120 9.28 -11.31 -0.20
C LEU A 120 8.01 -10.57 0.25
N TYR A 121 6.86 -10.98 -0.29
CA TYR A 121 5.58 -10.33 -0.04
C TYR A 121 4.58 -11.33 0.54
N SER A 122 3.81 -10.91 1.53
CA SER A 122 2.65 -11.65 2.01
C SER A 122 1.38 -11.29 1.23
N VAL A 123 0.48 -12.26 1.09
CA VAL A 123 -0.83 -12.12 0.46
C VAL A 123 -1.89 -12.83 1.29
N PRO A 124 -3.17 -12.42 1.18
CA PRO A 124 -4.27 -13.08 1.89
C PRO A 124 -4.23 -14.59 1.71
N SER A 125 -4.36 -15.33 2.82
CA SER A 125 -4.27 -16.80 2.87
C SER A 125 -5.13 -17.56 1.87
N ARG A 126 -6.24 -16.97 1.40
CA ARG A 126 -7.08 -17.52 0.31
C ARG A 126 -6.33 -17.71 -1.02
N LEU A 127 -5.23 -16.98 -1.23
CA LEU A 127 -4.39 -17.06 -2.43
C LEU A 127 -3.27 -18.11 -2.29
N ALA A 128 -3.13 -18.78 -1.15
CA ALA A 128 -2.12 -19.80 -0.95
C ALA A 128 -2.28 -20.95 -1.96
N GLY A 129 -1.18 -21.35 -2.61
CA GLY A 129 -1.16 -22.40 -3.62
C GLY A 129 -1.49 -21.95 -5.05
N HIS A 130 -2.03 -20.75 -5.24
CA HIS A 130 -2.27 -20.18 -6.56
C HIS A 130 -0.99 -19.65 -7.22
N ARG A 131 -0.99 -19.58 -8.55
CA ARG A 131 0.02 -18.86 -9.34
C ARG A 131 -0.53 -17.49 -9.69
N LEU A 132 0.18 -16.44 -9.32
CA LEU A 132 -0.19 -15.05 -9.56
C LEU A 132 0.67 -14.49 -10.70
N LYS A 133 0.03 -13.69 -11.57
CA LYS A 133 0.73 -12.81 -12.50
C LYS A 133 1.04 -11.51 -11.78
N VAL A 134 2.32 -11.28 -11.48
CA VAL A 134 2.77 -10.13 -10.72
C VAL A 134 3.31 -9.08 -11.69
N ARG A 135 2.70 -7.90 -11.69
CA ARG A 135 3.14 -6.74 -12.46
C ARG A 135 3.97 -5.83 -11.57
N LEU A 136 5.23 -5.67 -11.93
CA LEU A 136 6.21 -4.86 -11.21
C LEU A 136 6.34 -3.50 -11.89
N TYR A 137 5.80 -2.48 -11.23
CA TYR A 137 6.00 -1.07 -11.60
C TYR A 137 7.23 -0.51 -10.88
N SER A 138 7.52 0.77 -11.10
CA SER A 138 8.62 1.47 -10.42
C SER A 138 8.37 1.64 -8.92
N ALA A 139 7.19 2.08 -8.50
CA ALA A 139 6.88 2.31 -7.09
C ALA A 139 6.05 1.18 -6.45
N GLN A 140 5.32 0.43 -7.27
CA GLN A 140 4.30 -0.51 -6.78
C GLN A 140 4.36 -1.85 -7.49
N LEU A 141 3.65 -2.80 -6.91
CA LEU A 141 3.48 -4.17 -7.38
C LEU A 141 1.99 -4.49 -7.34
N GLU A 142 1.48 -5.07 -8.42
CA GLU A 142 0.13 -5.60 -8.49
C GLU A 142 0.18 -7.11 -8.73
N ALA A 143 -0.63 -7.89 -8.02
CA ALA A 143 -0.79 -9.32 -8.29
C ALA A 143 -2.18 -9.61 -8.86
N TRP A 144 -2.20 -10.39 -9.93
CA TRP A 144 -3.38 -10.71 -10.72
C TRP A 144 -3.62 -12.22 -10.73
N LEU A 145 -4.89 -12.63 -10.60
CA LEU A 145 -5.34 -14.01 -10.73
C LEU A 145 -6.52 -14.04 -11.70
N GLY A 146 -6.37 -14.78 -12.81
CA GLY A 146 -7.45 -14.92 -13.81
C GLY A 146 -7.95 -13.60 -14.41
N GLY A 147 -7.07 -12.59 -14.52
CA GLY A 147 -7.44 -11.27 -15.06
C GLY A 147 -8.07 -10.31 -14.03
N VAL A 148 -8.17 -10.70 -12.76
CA VAL A 148 -8.63 -9.83 -11.67
C VAL A 148 -7.45 -9.43 -10.79
N LYS A 149 -7.34 -8.13 -10.45
CA LYS A 149 -6.36 -7.64 -9.47
C LYS A 149 -6.77 -8.12 -8.07
N VAL A 150 -5.94 -8.96 -7.45
CA VAL A 150 -6.23 -9.57 -6.15
C VAL A 150 -5.40 -9.00 -5.01
N PHE A 151 -4.31 -8.31 -5.34
CA PHE A 151 -3.40 -7.72 -4.36
C PHE A 151 -2.60 -6.57 -4.97
N GLU A 152 -2.26 -5.59 -4.14
CA GLU A 152 -1.44 -4.43 -4.50
C GLU A 152 -0.64 -3.99 -3.29
N CYS A 153 0.64 -3.64 -3.50
CA CYS A 153 1.48 -3.05 -2.48
C CYS A 153 2.62 -2.24 -3.10
N GLU A 154 3.31 -1.47 -2.26
CA GLU A 154 4.58 -0.83 -2.66
C GLU A 154 5.64 -1.89 -2.99
N ARG A 155 6.46 -1.59 -3.99
CA ARG A 155 7.55 -2.46 -4.42
C ARG A 155 8.76 -2.28 -3.52
N LEU A 156 9.27 -3.39 -3.00
CA LEU A 156 10.50 -3.44 -2.25
C LEU A 156 11.71 -3.56 -3.18
N TYR A 157 12.77 -2.83 -2.83
CA TYR A 157 14.08 -2.88 -3.46
C TYR A 157 15.10 -3.44 -2.48
N GLY A 158 15.90 -4.42 -2.92
CA GLY A 158 17.01 -4.91 -2.12
C GLY A 158 18.09 -3.83 -2.01
N SER A 159 18.66 -3.67 -0.82
CA SER A 159 19.84 -2.83 -0.57
C SER A 159 21.04 -3.69 -0.19
N VAL A 160 22.22 -3.07 -0.06
CA VAL A 160 23.43 -3.77 0.41
C VAL A 160 23.22 -4.33 1.83
N GLU A 161 22.54 -3.57 2.69
CA GLU A 161 22.21 -3.93 4.07
C GLU A 161 21.09 -4.97 4.14
N ASN A 162 20.10 -4.88 3.26
CA ASN A 162 18.96 -5.80 3.22
C ASN A 162 18.73 -6.32 1.79
N ARG A 163 19.45 -7.38 1.43
CA ARG A 163 19.35 -8.01 0.09
C ARG A 163 17.98 -8.61 -0.19
N HIS A 164 17.27 -9.03 0.85
CA HIS A 164 15.98 -9.73 0.74
C HIS A 164 14.92 -9.07 1.64
N PRO A 165 14.48 -7.85 1.29
CA PRO A 165 13.49 -7.14 2.08
C PRO A 165 12.17 -7.91 2.09
N LYS A 166 11.48 -7.85 3.23
CA LYS A 166 10.23 -8.58 3.47
C LYS A 166 9.12 -7.60 3.80
N ARG A 167 7.98 -7.69 3.12
CA ARG A 167 6.73 -6.99 3.46
C ARG A 167 5.69 -8.03 3.85
N ILE A 168 5.60 -8.25 5.16
CA ILE A 168 4.68 -9.21 5.75
C ILE A 168 3.61 -8.43 6.50
N ASP A 169 2.37 -8.55 6.05
CA ASP A 169 1.19 -8.12 6.79
C ASP A 169 0.61 -9.34 7.49
N TRP A 170 0.62 -9.28 8.82
CA TRP A 170 0.14 -10.34 9.69
C TRP A 170 -1.34 -10.65 9.49
N ARG A 171 -2.14 -9.66 9.06
CA ARG A 171 -3.58 -9.80 8.79
C ARG A 171 -3.88 -10.81 7.69
N HIS A 172 -2.99 -10.92 6.71
CA HIS A 172 -3.13 -11.89 5.63
C HIS A 172 -3.20 -13.34 6.11
N MET A 173 -2.58 -13.62 7.26
CA MET A 173 -2.36 -14.96 7.79
C MET A 173 -3.31 -15.31 8.94
N LEU A 174 -3.97 -14.32 9.55
CA LEU A 174 -4.98 -14.53 10.59
C LEU A 174 -6.06 -15.54 10.19
N PRO A 175 -6.70 -15.49 8.99
CA PRO A 175 -7.79 -16.41 8.69
C PRO A 175 -7.36 -17.89 8.72
N SER A 176 -6.14 -18.20 8.28
CA SER A 176 -5.57 -19.54 8.36
C SER A 176 -5.24 -19.94 9.81
N LEU A 177 -4.68 -19.02 10.59
CA LEU A 177 -4.33 -19.26 11.98
C LEU A 177 -5.56 -19.45 12.87
N LYS A 178 -6.66 -18.72 12.62
CA LYS A 178 -7.94 -18.94 13.32
C LYS A 178 -8.45 -20.37 13.17
N ARG A 179 -8.28 -20.95 11.98
CA ARG A 179 -8.66 -22.35 11.72
C ARG A 179 -7.72 -23.35 12.39
N LYS A 180 -6.41 -23.05 12.46
CA LYS A 180 -5.40 -23.93 13.05
C LYS A 180 -4.39 -23.14 13.91
N PRO A 181 -4.77 -22.74 15.14
CA PRO A 181 -3.92 -21.87 15.97
C PRO A 181 -2.57 -22.48 16.31
N GLY A 182 -2.51 -23.80 16.51
CA GLY A 182 -1.27 -24.51 16.86
C GLY A 182 -0.13 -24.37 15.84
N ALA A 183 -0.40 -23.91 14.61
CA ALA A 183 0.65 -23.60 13.64
C ALA A 183 1.50 -22.39 14.06
N PHE A 184 1.00 -21.51 14.93
CA PHE A 184 1.65 -20.25 15.30
C PHE A 184 3.05 -20.45 15.94
N ALA A 185 3.18 -21.36 16.90
CA ALA A 185 4.43 -21.55 17.65
C ALA A 185 5.64 -21.87 16.76
N ARG A 186 5.43 -22.70 15.72
CA ARG A 186 6.49 -23.25 14.86
C ARG A 186 6.56 -22.59 13.49
N TRP A 187 5.90 -21.44 13.32
CA TRP A 187 5.86 -20.79 12.03
C TRP A 187 7.12 -19.95 11.78
N VAL A 188 7.72 -20.11 10.60
CA VAL A 188 8.99 -19.48 10.21
C VAL A 188 8.95 -17.96 10.26
N LEU A 189 7.78 -17.36 10.02
CA LEU A 189 7.59 -15.91 10.00
C LEU A 189 6.84 -15.39 11.23
N ARG A 190 6.82 -16.16 12.33
CA ARG A 190 6.09 -15.80 13.56
C ARG A 190 6.46 -14.41 14.07
N ASP A 191 7.74 -14.05 14.08
CA ASP A 191 8.15 -12.76 14.65
C ASP A 191 7.68 -11.57 13.78
N ALA A 192 7.41 -11.80 12.49
CA ALA A 192 6.78 -10.82 11.61
C ALA A 192 5.25 -10.70 11.80
N MET A 193 4.66 -11.51 12.68
CA MET A 193 3.24 -11.44 13.02
C MET A 193 2.91 -10.42 14.10
N PHE A 194 3.91 -10.00 14.88
CA PHE A 194 3.72 -9.07 15.97
C PHE A 194 3.65 -7.65 15.41
N PRO A 195 2.50 -6.96 15.51
CA PRO A 195 2.37 -5.61 14.98
C PRO A 195 3.28 -4.61 15.69
N ARG A 196 3.59 -4.89 16.96
CA ARG A 196 4.47 -4.12 17.84
C ARG A 196 5.20 -5.04 18.82
N SER A 197 6.25 -4.54 19.47
CA SER A 197 7.09 -5.29 20.41
C SER A 197 6.34 -5.83 21.62
N GLU A 198 5.29 -5.14 22.08
CA GLU A 198 4.47 -5.53 23.23
C GLU A 198 3.75 -6.87 22.98
N TYR A 199 3.38 -7.16 21.72
CA TYR A 199 2.81 -8.46 21.36
C TYR A 199 3.84 -9.59 21.43
N ALA A 200 5.10 -9.29 21.04
CA ALA A 200 6.19 -10.24 21.17
C ALA A 200 6.49 -10.54 22.65
N GLN A 201 6.53 -9.51 23.50
CA GLN A 201 6.70 -9.66 24.95
C GLN A 201 5.56 -10.46 25.58
N ALA A 202 4.31 -10.17 25.18
CA ALA A 202 3.15 -10.94 25.61
C ALA A 202 3.25 -12.41 25.18
N TRP A 203 3.73 -12.69 23.95
CA TRP A 203 3.94 -14.05 23.48
C TRP A 203 4.94 -14.83 24.34
N GLU A 204 6.08 -14.22 24.69
CA GLU A 204 7.08 -14.87 25.52
C GLU A 204 6.50 -15.27 26.89
N LEU A 205 5.79 -14.35 27.56
CA LEU A 205 5.10 -14.63 28.83
C LEU A 205 4.04 -15.73 28.70
N ILE A 206 3.21 -15.66 27.65
CA ILE A 206 2.16 -16.64 27.38
C ILE A 206 2.75 -18.04 27.13
N ARG A 207 3.85 -18.12 26.37
CA ARG A 207 4.53 -19.38 26.05
C ARG A 207 5.13 -20.06 27.27
N GLU A 208 5.64 -19.28 28.22
CA GLU A 208 6.23 -19.80 29.46
C GLU A 208 5.16 -20.32 30.45
N ARG A 209 3.99 -19.69 30.50
CA ARG A 209 2.97 -19.96 31.51
C ARG A 209 1.88 -20.92 31.06
N LEU A 210 1.68 -21.10 29.75
CA LEU A 210 0.60 -21.92 29.20
C LEU A 210 1.13 -23.04 28.31
N PRO A 211 0.44 -24.20 28.24
CA PRO A 211 0.74 -25.23 27.26
C PRO A 211 0.69 -24.70 25.82
N GLU A 212 1.55 -25.22 24.93
CA GLU A 212 1.73 -24.72 23.54
C GLU A 212 0.41 -24.47 22.80
N ARG A 213 -0.56 -25.39 22.94
CA ARG A 213 -1.88 -25.28 22.30
C ARG A 213 -2.73 -24.12 22.84
N ALA A 214 -2.70 -23.88 24.15
CA ALA A 214 -3.42 -22.79 24.80
C ALA A 214 -2.75 -21.45 24.49
N ALA A 215 -1.42 -21.40 24.58
CA ALA A 215 -0.61 -20.23 24.22
C ALA A 215 -0.90 -19.76 22.78
N CYS A 216 -0.84 -20.68 21.81
CA CYS A 216 -1.12 -20.36 20.41
C CYS A 216 -2.54 -19.83 20.19
N ARG A 217 -3.54 -20.41 20.85
CA ARG A 217 -4.94 -19.95 20.75
C ARG A 217 -5.08 -18.53 21.28
N LEU A 218 -4.59 -18.28 22.49
CA LEU A 218 -4.66 -16.96 23.12
C LEU A 218 -3.99 -15.89 22.27
N MET A 219 -2.79 -16.17 21.74
CA MET A 219 -2.09 -15.21 20.87
C MET A 219 -2.84 -14.93 19.57
N VAL A 220 -3.38 -15.96 18.91
CA VAL A 220 -4.17 -15.77 17.69
C VAL A 220 -5.45 -14.98 17.98
N GLU A 221 -6.09 -15.19 19.13
CA GLU A 221 -7.27 -14.42 19.55
C GLU A 221 -6.94 -12.97 19.87
N LEU A 222 -5.78 -12.68 20.46
CA LEU A 222 -5.31 -11.32 20.69
C LEU A 222 -5.07 -10.58 19.37
N LEU A 223 -4.42 -11.23 18.40
CA LEU A 223 -4.22 -10.67 17.07
C LEU A 223 -5.56 -10.47 16.34
N ASP A 224 -6.49 -11.42 16.43
CA ASP A 224 -7.83 -11.30 15.86
C ASP A 224 -8.64 -10.15 16.47
N LEU A 225 -8.54 -9.95 17.79
CA LEU A 225 -9.14 -8.81 18.48
C LEU A 225 -8.54 -7.48 18.01
N ALA A 226 -7.21 -7.43 17.87
CA ALA A 226 -6.51 -6.25 17.37
C ALA A 226 -6.97 -5.86 15.95
N ASP A 227 -7.22 -6.85 15.09
CA ASP A 227 -7.71 -6.64 13.73
C ASP A 227 -9.17 -6.21 13.69
N GLN A 228 -10.06 -6.95 14.37
CA GLN A 228 -11.51 -6.72 14.32
C GLN A 228 -11.93 -5.39 14.96
N ALA A 229 -11.33 -5.02 16.10
CA ALA A 229 -11.65 -3.78 16.78
C ALA A 229 -10.74 -2.61 16.32
N ASN A 230 -9.75 -2.87 15.47
CA ASN A 230 -8.75 -1.90 15.01
C ASN A 230 -8.01 -1.19 16.17
N VAL A 231 -7.74 -1.92 17.25
CA VAL A 231 -7.17 -1.42 18.52
C VAL A 231 -5.70 -1.83 18.70
N VAL A 232 -4.93 -1.88 17.62
CA VAL A 232 -3.56 -2.43 17.65
C VAL A 232 -2.69 -1.70 18.69
N VAL A 233 -2.82 -0.38 18.81
CA VAL A 233 -2.00 0.46 19.70
C VAL A 233 -2.50 0.38 21.14
N GLU A 234 -3.82 0.47 21.33
CA GLU A 234 -4.46 0.46 22.64
C GLU A 234 -4.32 -0.90 23.31
N LEU A 235 -4.45 -1.99 22.53
CA LEU A 235 -4.18 -3.34 23.00
C LEU A 235 -2.70 -3.53 23.34
N ALA A 236 -1.77 -2.96 22.55
CA ALA A 236 -0.34 -3.00 22.89
C ALA A 236 -0.08 -2.33 24.25
N GLY A 237 -0.69 -1.17 24.53
CA GLY A 237 -0.58 -0.52 25.83
C GLY A 237 -1.17 -1.35 26.98
N ALA A 238 -2.30 -2.03 26.74
CA ALA A 238 -2.88 -2.95 27.72
C ALA A 238 -1.98 -4.18 27.98
N LEU A 239 -1.37 -4.73 26.93
CA LEU A 239 -0.41 -5.85 27.03
C LEU A 239 0.86 -5.44 27.76
N ALA A 240 1.40 -4.24 27.51
CA ALA A 240 2.55 -3.71 28.25
C ALA A 240 2.27 -3.60 29.74
N ALA A 241 1.12 -3.02 30.12
CA ALA A 241 0.73 -2.91 31.52
C ALA A 241 0.54 -4.27 32.21
N LEU A 242 0.02 -5.28 31.50
CA LEU A 242 -0.09 -6.65 32.00
C LEU A 242 1.30 -7.31 32.16
N HIS A 243 2.20 -7.08 31.20
CA HIS A 243 3.56 -7.58 31.22
C HIS A 243 4.35 -7.04 32.42
N GLU A 244 4.23 -5.75 32.73
CA GLU A 244 4.84 -5.12 33.91
C GLU A 244 4.37 -5.76 35.23
N ARG A 245 3.12 -6.22 35.30
CA ARG A 245 2.56 -6.92 36.46
C ARG A 245 2.81 -8.44 36.44
N GLY A 246 3.39 -8.98 35.36
CA GLY A 246 3.57 -10.41 35.16
C GLY A 246 2.26 -11.19 35.01
N GLU A 247 1.17 -10.51 34.64
CA GLU A 247 -0.17 -11.08 34.49
C GLU A 247 -0.42 -11.57 33.07
N LEU A 248 -1.20 -12.66 32.94
CA LEU A 248 -1.63 -13.15 31.63
C LEU A 248 -2.83 -12.35 31.12
N PRO A 249 -2.89 -12.05 29.81
CA PRO A 249 -4.06 -11.38 29.22
C PRO A 249 -5.28 -12.29 29.24
N GLU A 250 -6.36 -11.79 29.86
CA GLU A 250 -7.67 -12.45 29.83
C GLU A 250 -8.48 -11.96 28.62
N ILE A 251 -8.65 -12.83 27.63
CA ILE A 251 -9.21 -12.45 26.33
C ILE A 251 -10.63 -11.90 26.42
N GLU A 252 -11.48 -12.45 27.29
CA GLU A 252 -12.87 -12.01 27.44
C GLU A 252 -12.97 -10.62 28.09
N ALA A 253 -12.08 -10.32 29.04
CA ALA A 253 -11.98 -8.98 29.61
C ALA A 253 -11.54 -7.96 28.56
N LEU A 254 -10.55 -8.32 27.73
CA LEU A 254 -10.07 -7.46 26.63
C LEU A 254 -11.14 -7.28 25.55
N ARG A 255 -11.89 -8.33 25.18
CA ARG A 255 -13.03 -8.24 24.26
C ARG A 255 -14.10 -7.28 24.76
N LYS A 256 -14.47 -7.35 26.04
CA LYS A 256 -15.43 -6.42 26.65
C LYS A 256 -14.90 -4.99 26.66
N ARG A 257 -13.63 -4.80 27.01
CA ARG A 257 -12.99 -3.48 27.06
C ARG A 257 -12.92 -2.80 25.69
N PHE A 258 -12.62 -3.56 24.64
CA PHE A 258 -12.46 -3.06 23.28
C PHE A 258 -13.68 -3.34 22.39
N ALA A 259 -14.82 -3.72 22.98
CA ALA A 259 -16.05 -3.89 22.24
C ALA A 259 -16.44 -2.56 21.58
N PRO A 260 -16.94 -2.58 20.33
CA PRO A 260 -17.47 -1.38 19.71
C PRO A 260 -18.55 -0.80 20.60
N ARG A 261 -18.52 0.53 20.81
CA ARG A 261 -19.58 1.21 21.58
C ARG A 261 -20.92 0.85 20.92
N PRO A 262 -21.91 0.35 21.68
CA PRO A 262 -23.20 0.04 21.10
C PRO A 262 -23.72 1.32 20.44
N ALA A 263 -24.06 1.22 19.16
CA ALA A 263 -24.69 2.31 18.46
C ALA A 263 -26.00 2.61 19.20
N LEU A 264 -26.07 3.76 19.87
CA LEU A 264 -27.33 4.32 20.35
C LEU A 264 -28.12 4.72 19.11
N MET A 265 -28.76 3.74 18.46
CA MET A 265 -29.71 4.04 17.42
C MET A 265 -30.91 4.68 18.10
N PRO A 266 -31.26 5.94 17.75
CA PRO A 266 -32.48 6.52 18.27
C PRO A 266 -33.63 5.61 17.85
N THR A 267 -34.48 5.25 18.81
CA THR A 267 -35.70 4.51 18.49
C THR A 267 -36.60 5.44 17.69
N VAL A 268 -36.55 5.34 16.37
CA VAL A 268 -37.43 6.09 15.49
C VAL A 268 -38.80 5.44 15.60
N GLN A 269 -39.67 6.01 16.45
CA GLN A 269 -41.08 5.68 16.43
C GLN A 269 -41.71 6.33 15.20
N VAL A 270 -41.88 5.54 14.14
CA VAL A 270 -42.69 5.96 12.98
C VAL A 270 -44.14 5.86 13.39
N VAL A 271 -44.72 6.98 13.84
CA VAL A 271 -46.16 7.10 13.99
C VAL A 271 -46.74 7.26 12.59
N LEU A 272 -47.35 6.20 12.07
CA LEU A 272 -48.07 6.29 10.81
C LEU A 272 -49.27 7.25 11.01
N PRO A 273 -49.45 8.26 10.15
CA PRO A 273 -50.63 9.11 10.22
C PRO A 273 -51.89 8.26 10.00
N ALA A 274 -53.00 8.67 10.63
CA ALA A 274 -54.29 8.04 10.42
C ALA A 274 -54.66 8.09 8.92
N VAL A 275 -55.23 7.01 8.39
CA VAL A 275 -55.51 6.85 6.95
C VAL A 275 -56.35 8.02 6.39
N GLY A 276 -57.26 8.59 7.19
CA GLY A 276 -58.07 9.73 6.77
C GLY A 276 -57.32 11.06 6.58
N ALA A 277 -56.05 11.17 7.02
CA ALA A 277 -55.22 12.34 6.71
C ALA A 277 -54.84 12.41 5.21
N TYR A 278 -54.90 11.29 4.50
CA TYR A 278 -54.67 11.24 3.05
C TYR A 278 -55.89 11.67 2.24
N ASP A 279 -57.09 11.69 2.83
CA ASP A 279 -58.31 12.12 2.14
C ASP A 279 -58.26 13.62 1.76
N VAL A 280 -57.58 14.43 2.58
CA VAL A 280 -57.31 15.86 2.30
C VAL A 280 -56.46 16.06 1.04
N LEU A 281 -55.63 15.07 0.67
CA LEU A 281 -54.82 15.12 -0.55
C LEU A 281 -55.60 14.70 -1.81
N ILE A 282 -56.75 14.05 -1.64
CA ILE A 282 -57.62 13.61 -2.75
C ILE A 282 -58.58 14.74 -3.15
N ASP A 283 -59.07 15.52 -2.19
CA ASP A 283 -60.06 16.58 -2.45
C ASP A 283 -59.45 17.95 -2.82
N GLY A 284 -58.12 18.08 -2.87
CA GLY A 284 -57.46 19.23 -3.49
C GLY A 284 -57.63 20.58 -2.78
N GLU A 285 -58.12 20.60 -1.53
CA GLU A 285 -58.06 21.82 -0.72
C GLU A 285 -56.68 21.92 -0.03
N LEU A 286 -55.82 22.73 -0.63
CA LEU A 286 -54.63 23.27 0.02
C LEU A 286 -55.09 24.03 1.28
N LEU A 287 -54.90 23.42 2.45
CA LEU A 287 -54.89 24.15 3.71
C LEU A 287 -53.72 25.15 3.66
N GLU A 288 -54.04 26.44 3.51
CA GLU A 288 -53.13 27.52 3.88
C GLU A 288 -52.81 27.38 5.36
N VAL A 289 -51.55 27.06 5.66
CA VAL A 289 -51.03 27.00 7.01
C VAL A 289 -50.59 28.41 7.39
N ALA A 290 -51.27 29.01 8.37
CA ALA A 290 -50.80 30.16 9.14
C ALA A 290 -49.83 29.73 10.24
#